data_AF-A0AAW9BKS0-F1
#
_entry.id   AF-A0AAW9BKS0-F1
#
_cell.length_a   1.000
_cell.length_b   1.000
_cell.length_c   1.000
_cell.angle_alpha   90.00
_cell.angle_beta   90.00
_cell.angle_gamma   90.00
#
_symmetry.space_group_name_H-M   'P 1'
#
loop_
_entity.id
_entity.type
_entity.pdbx_description
1 polymer ?
#
loop_
_entity_poly.entity_id
_entity_poly.type
_entity_poly.pdbx_seq_one_letter_code
_entity_poly.pdbx_strand_id
1 'polypeptide(L)'
;MSRIPAERKEAILKKLLPPYSMSVSQLSKEEGVSTATLYHWRQQLRRSGAAVPNSNTSSEQWSAQTKLAIVAETYSMTESELSHYCREKGLFPEQVQSWREECMQGFQSSKEREAEAKKQAKADKLEIKELKKELRHKEKALAETAALLVLRKKPQSLLRGRARGRLTSTDERQHLIALIHEAKQNGCRIERACHEVQIDLRTYRRWYLQGKVQADKRPTCLRPEPANKLSKQERDAIIEVCNRPEFASLPPTQIVPTLLDKGEYIASESSYYRVLGAQGQLNNRGRQRSRQKQVKPTTYTATGSNQVYTWDITYLPSKVRGQHYYLYVIEDIYSRKIVGYEVYERECGELASQLLQRTLMREQCFNQPLVLHSDNGAPMKSLTFKAKMDELGITSSYSRPRVSDDNPYVESLFRTVKYMPNWPTKGFENLESSRGWVEAFVHWYNTEHKHSKLNYVTPLERHNGKDEEILKRRAEVLLAAKKRKPERWPGDIRNCKPVGDVHLNPEREAA
;
A
#
# COMPACT_ATOMS: atom_id res chain seq x y z
N MET A 1 -72.08 -15.08 89.91
CA MET A 1 -72.55 -14.89 88.52
C MET A 1 -72.62 -16.26 87.85
N SER A 2 -73.84 -16.70 87.49
CA SER A 2 -74.12 -18.05 87.00
C SER A 2 -73.26 -18.41 85.78
N ARG A 3 -72.46 -19.48 85.90
CA ARG A 3 -71.68 -20.03 84.79
C ARG A 3 -72.66 -20.54 83.72
N ILE A 4 -72.74 -19.85 82.58
CA ILE A 4 -73.53 -20.32 81.44
C ILE A 4 -72.89 -21.63 80.94
N PRO A 5 -73.63 -22.76 80.86
CA PRO A 5 -73.11 -24.03 80.36
C PRO A 5 -72.55 -23.90 78.93
N ALA A 6 -71.50 -24.66 78.61
CA ALA A 6 -70.81 -24.58 77.32
C ALA A 6 -71.75 -24.86 76.13
N GLU A 7 -72.63 -25.85 76.24
CA GLU A 7 -73.65 -26.15 75.23
C GLU A 7 -74.62 -24.97 75.02
N ARG A 8 -75.02 -24.31 76.11
CA ARG A 8 -75.88 -23.12 76.04
C ARG A 8 -75.16 -21.94 75.40
N LYS A 9 -73.86 -21.76 75.68
CA LYS A 9 -73.03 -20.74 75.01
C LYS A 9 -72.93 -21.02 73.51
N GLU A 10 -72.71 -22.25 73.09
CA GLU A 10 -72.65 -22.63 71.67
C GLU A 10 -73.98 -22.44 70.94
N ALA A 11 -75.10 -22.80 71.58
CA ALA A 11 -76.44 -22.57 71.03
C ALA A 11 -76.72 -21.07 70.81
N ILE A 12 -76.34 -20.22 71.78
CA ILE A 12 -76.46 -18.76 71.68
C ILE A 12 -75.53 -18.20 70.60
N LEU A 13 -74.30 -18.73 70.47
CA LEU A 13 -73.35 -18.31 69.44
C LEU A 13 -73.78 -18.70 68.02
N LYS A 14 -74.45 -19.85 67.84
CA LYS A 14 -75.05 -20.24 66.55
C LYS A 14 -76.08 -19.23 66.06
N LYS A 15 -76.82 -18.57 66.96
CA LYS A 15 -77.77 -17.52 66.59
C LYS A 15 -77.11 -16.23 66.09
N LEU A 16 -75.82 -16.00 66.42
CA LEU A 16 -75.02 -14.86 65.92
C LEU A 16 -74.40 -15.12 64.54
N LEU A 17 -74.36 -16.37 64.09
CA LEU A 17 -73.79 -16.78 62.80
C LEU A 17 -74.91 -17.03 61.77
N PRO A 18 -74.58 -17.05 60.47
CA PRO A 18 -75.53 -17.53 59.45
C PRO A 18 -76.03 -18.95 59.77
N PRO A 19 -77.32 -19.27 59.55
CA PRO A 19 -78.31 -18.46 58.84
C PRO A 19 -79.01 -17.37 59.70
N TYR A 20 -79.04 -17.52 61.03
CA TYR A 20 -79.87 -16.69 61.92
C TYR A 20 -79.43 -15.21 62.02
N SER A 21 -78.13 -14.94 62.05
CA SER A 21 -77.55 -13.58 61.98
C SER A 21 -78.16 -12.53 62.95
N MET A 22 -78.58 -12.94 64.16
CA MET A 22 -79.31 -12.06 65.08
C MET A 22 -78.43 -10.92 65.65
N SER A 23 -79.04 -9.76 65.92
CA SER A 23 -78.33 -8.63 66.52
C SER A 23 -78.04 -8.88 68.02
N VAL A 24 -76.93 -8.31 68.52
CA VAL A 24 -76.52 -8.46 69.93
C VAL A 24 -77.58 -7.89 70.89
N SER A 25 -78.28 -6.82 70.51
CA SER A 25 -79.34 -6.21 71.31
C SER A 25 -80.59 -7.09 71.40
N GLN A 26 -80.99 -7.72 70.30
CA GLN A 26 -82.14 -8.63 70.26
C GLN A 26 -81.85 -9.93 71.01
N LEU A 27 -80.67 -10.52 70.79
CA LEU A 27 -80.25 -11.75 71.47
C LEU A 27 -80.08 -11.56 72.98
N SER A 28 -79.66 -10.36 73.42
CA SER A 28 -79.58 -10.01 74.84
C SER A 28 -80.97 -10.01 75.51
N LYS A 29 -82.01 -9.53 74.82
CA LYS A 29 -83.39 -9.52 75.31
C LYS A 29 -84.00 -10.93 75.35
N GLU A 30 -83.76 -11.75 74.33
CA GLU A 30 -84.31 -13.11 74.26
C GLU A 30 -83.67 -14.07 75.26
N GLU A 31 -82.35 -14.05 75.38
CA GLU A 31 -81.61 -15.08 76.12
C GLU A 31 -81.25 -14.64 77.55
N GLY A 32 -81.54 -13.38 77.90
CA GLY A 32 -81.24 -12.80 79.21
C GLY A 32 -79.74 -12.64 79.50
N VAL A 33 -78.89 -12.67 78.47
CA VAL A 33 -77.43 -12.52 78.58
C VAL A 33 -77.04 -11.06 78.37
N SER A 34 -76.10 -10.54 79.18
CA SER A 34 -75.64 -9.14 79.05
C SER A 34 -75.06 -8.86 77.67
N THR A 35 -75.33 -7.67 77.13
CA THR A 35 -74.78 -7.21 75.85
C THR A 35 -73.26 -7.24 75.84
N ALA A 36 -72.61 -6.89 76.94
CA ALA A 36 -71.15 -6.92 77.08
C ALA A 36 -70.56 -8.34 76.90
N THR A 37 -71.21 -9.36 77.48
CA THR A 37 -70.78 -10.76 77.33
C THR A 37 -70.96 -11.26 75.89
N LEU A 38 -72.07 -10.90 75.25
CA LEU A 38 -72.33 -11.26 73.85
C LEU A 38 -71.35 -10.58 72.89
N TYR A 39 -71.00 -9.30 73.13
CA TYR A 39 -69.95 -8.61 72.36
C TYR A 39 -68.57 -9.27 72.53
N HIS A 40 -68.21 -9.68 73.74
CA HIS A 40 -66.95 -10.38 73.99
C HIS A 40 -66.89 -11.73 73.25
N TRP A 41 -67.96 -12.54 73.30
CA TRP A 41 -68.01 -13.82 72.58
C TRP A 41 -67.98 -13.63 71.06
N ARG A 42 -68.63 -12.58 70.55
CA ARG A 42 -68.58 -12.19 69.13
C ARG A 42 -67.16 -11.85 68.66
N GLN A 43 -66.39 -11.13 69.48
CA GLN A 43 -65.00 -10.78 69.18
C GLN A 43 -64.09 -12.01 69.19
N GLN A 44 -64.37 -12.97 70.06
CA GLN A 44 -63.63 -14.23 70.13
C GLN A 44 -63.87 -15.11 68.89
N LEU A 45 -65.11 -15.18 68.40
CA LEU A 45 -65.46 -15.87 67.14
C LEU A 45 -64.79 -15.24 65.90
N ARG A 46 -64.62 -13.91 65.90
CA ARG A 46 -63.89 -13.22 64.82
C ARG A 46 -62.41 -13.60 64.79
N ARG A 47 -61.77 -13.71 65.95
CA ARG A 47 -60.35 -14.12 66.03
C ARG A 47 -60.13 -15.56 65.54
N SER A 48 -61.15 -16.41 65.62
CA SER A 48 -61.12 -17.77 65.08
C SER A 48 -61.56 -17.88 63.61
N GLY A 49 -61.71 -16.75 62.90
CA GLY A 49 -62.00 -16.73 61.46
C GLY A 49 -63.48 -16.91 61.08
N ALA A 50 -64.41 -16.87 62.04
CA ALA A 50 -65.84 -16.97 61.74
C ALA A 50 -66.42 -15.63 61.26
N ALA A 51 -67.18 -15.67 60.15
CA ALA A 51 -67.82 -14.50 59.56
C ALA A 51 -69.04 -14.06 60.40
N VAL A 52 -68.85 -13.08 61.28
CA VAL A 52 -69.94 -12.48 62.06
C VAL A 52 -70.29 -11.09 61.52
N PRO A 53 -71.56 -10.83 61.13
CA PRO A 53 -71.97 -9.55 60.56
C PRO A 53 -71.75 -8.39 61.54
N ASN A 54 -71.25 -7.27 61.02
CA ASN A 54 -71.29 -5.98 61.70
C ASN A 54 -71.90 -4.98 60.72
N SER A 55 -72.77 -4.11 61.21
CA SER A 55 -73.49 -3.12 60.39
C SER A 55 -72.59 -2.03 59.76
N ASN A 56 -71.26 -2.13 59.86
CA ASN A 56 -70.29 -1.17 59.30
C ASN A 56 -69.02 -1.88 58.76
N THR A 57 -69.14 -2.73 57.73
CA THR A 57 -67.96 -3.31 57.04
C THR A 57 -68.09 -3.11 55.53
N SER A 58 -67.12 -2.41 54.91
CA SER A 58 -67.09 -2.16 53.46
C SER A 58 -66.98 -3.48 52.68
N SER A 59 -67.76 -3.61 51.60
CA SER A 59 -67.89 -4.79 50.73
C SER A 59 -66.58 -5.25 50.08
N GLU A 60 -65.56 -4.39 50.00
CA GLU A 60 -64.27 -4.71 49.39
C GLU A 60 -63.39 -5.64 50.24
N GLN A 61 -63.57 -5.65 51.57
CA GLN A 61 -62.74 -6.43 52.49
C GLN A 61 -63.26 -7.87 52.72
N TRP A 62 -64.25 -8.31 51.95
CA TRP A 62 -64.86 -9.62 52.12
C TRP A 62 -63.97 -10.68 51.47
N SER A 63 -63.74 -11.79 52.18
CA SER A 63 -62.89 -12.86 51.66
C SER A 63 -63.48 -13.46 50.37
N ALA A 64 -62.62 -13.96 49.48
CA ALA A 64 -63.07 -14.61 48.24
C ALA A 64 -64.09 -15.73 48.48
N GLN A 65 -63.95 -16.45 49.60
CA GLN A 65 -64.86 -17.52 50.01
C GLN A 65 -66.24 -16.99 50.46
N THR A 66 -66.26 -15.83 51.13
CA THR A 66 -67.51 -15.17 51.53
C THR A 66 -68.26 -14.61 50.33
N LYS A 67 -67.55 -13.96 49.39
CA LYS A 67 -68.13 -13.45 48.13
C LYS A 67 -68.72 -14.61 47.30
N LEU A 68 -68.02 -15.73 47.22
CA LEU A 68 -68.50 -16.94 46.53
C LEU A 68 -69.76 -17.53 47.16
N ALA A 69 -69.85 -17.59 48.49
CA ALA A 69 -71.01 -18.11 49.20
C ALA A 69 -72.28 -17.27 48.93
N ILE A 70 -72.15 -15.94 48.92
CA ILE A 70 -73.26 -15.02 48.62
C ILE A 70 -73.70 -15.14 47.17
N VAL A 71 -72.74 -15.26 46.25
CA VAL A 71 -73.03 -15.50 44.83
C VAL A 71 -73.81 -16.81 44.65
N ALA A 72 -73.46 -17.86 45.40
CA ALA A 72 -74.16 -19.14 45.37
C ALA A 72 -75.57 -19.07 45.98
N GLU A 73 -75.73 -18.45 47.15
CA GLU A 73 -77.03 -18.30 47.82
C GLU A 73 -78.03 -17.47 47.00
N THR A 74 -77.53 -16.42 46.35
CA THR A 74 -78.39 -15.50 45.59
C THR A 74 -78.71 -15.99 44.18
N TYR A 75 -78.03 -17.04 43.69
CA TYR A 75 -78.06 -17.46 42.28
C TYR A 75 -79.47 -17.77 41.75
N SER A 76 -80.34 -18.34 42.60
CA SER A 76 -81.72 -18.70 42.25
C SER A 76 -82.76 -17.67 42.68
N MET A 77 -82.36 -16.51 43.20
CA MET A 77 -83.28 -15.46 43.65
C MET A 77 -83.72 -14.56 42.48
N THR A 78 -84.99 -14.15 42.48
CA THR A 78 -85.54 -13.14 41.57
C THR A 78 -85.00 -11.74 41.90
N GLU A 79 -85.11 -10.76 40.99
CA GLU A 79 -84.59 -9.39 41.23
C GLU A 79 -85.19 -8.72 42.47
N SER A 80 -86.46 -8.99 42.77
CA SER A 80 -87.14 -8.53 43.99
C SER A 80 -86.58 -9.18 45.25
N GLU A 81 -86.29 -10.48 45.21
CA GLU A 81 -85.72 -11.24 46.33
C GLU A 81 -84.25 -10.89 46.55
N LEU A 82 -83.49 -10.70 45.47
CA LEU A 82 -82.10 -10.22 45.51
C LEU A 82 -82.03 -8.83 46.14
N SER A 83 -82.92 -7.92 45.73
CA SER A 83 -82.99 -6.57 46.30
C SER A 83 -83.35 -6.58 47.79
N HIS A 84 -84.23 -7.48 48.22
CA HIS A 84 -84.56 -7.67 49.63
C HIS A 84 -83.38 -8.24 50.42
N TYR A 85 -82.74 -9.30 49.91
CA TYR A 85 -81.56 -9.92 50.50
C TYR A 85 -80.39 -8.93 50.62
N CYS A 86 -80.15 -8.13 49.59
CA CYS A 86 -79.16 -7.06 49.56
C CYS A 86 -79.42 -6.00 50.63
N ARG A 87 -80.68 -5.59 50.85
CA ARG A 87 -81.06 -4.65 51.92
C ARG A 87 -80.83 -5.22 53.32
N GLU A 88 -81.16 -6.50 53.54
CA GLU A 88 -80.93 -7.16 54.84
C GLU A 88 -79.44 -7.36 55.15
N LYS A 89 -78.62 -7.64 54.13
CA LYS A 89 -77.19 -7.92 54.28
C LYS A 89 -76.28 -6.70 54.08
N GLY A 90 -76.84 -5.53 53.75
CA GLY A 90 -76.09 -4.28 53.53
C GLY A 90 -75.22 -4.31 52.26
N LEU A 91 -75.70 -4.97 51.21
CA LEU A 91 -75.03 -5.10 49.91
C LEU A 91 -75.82 -4.36 48.83
N PHE A 92 -75.16 -4.00 47.74
CA PHE A 92 -75.83 -3.49 46.54
C PHE A 92 -76.02 -4.60 45.50
N PRO A 93 -77.17 -4.69 44.81
CA PRO A 93 -77.40 -5.69 43.76
C PRO A 93 -76.31 -5.69 42.68
N GLU A 94 -75.76 -4.52 42.31
CA GLU A 94 -74.70 -4.43 41.31
C GLU A 94 -73.40 -5.11 41.78
N GLN A 95 -73.11 -5.11 43.08
CA GLN A 95 -71.92 -5.75 43.64
C GLN A 95 -72.01 -7.28 43.54
N VAL A 96 -73.18 -7.84 43.81
CA VAL A 96 -73.43 -9.28 43.70
C VAL A 96 -73.39 -9.72 42.23
N GLN A 97 -73.88 -8.88 41.32
CA GLN A 97 -73.74 -9.11 39.88
C GLN A 97 -72.28 -9.04 39.40
N SER A 98 -71.49 -8.04 39.82
CA SER A 98 -70.05 -7.97 39.52
C SER A 98 -69.30 -9.21 39.99
N TRP A 99 -69.59 -9.69 41.21
CA TRP A 99 -68.95 -10.91 41.71
C TRP A 99 -69.40 -12.18 40.98
N ARG A 100 -70.63 -12.23 40.48
CA ARG A 100 -71.09 -13.32 39.59
C ARG A 100 -70.29 -13.34 38.30
N GLU A 101 -70.13 -12.18 37.67
CA GLU A 101 -69.39 -12.04 36.42
C GLU A 101 -67.90 -12.36 36.60
N GLU A 102 -67.26 -11.84 37.66
CA GLU A 102 -65.87 -12.16 38.00
C GLU A 102 -65.66 -13.65 38.29
N CYS A 103 -66.59 -14.30 39.00
CA CYS A 103 -66.52 -15.75 39.23
C CYS A 103 -66.62 -16.52 37.90
N MET A 104 -67.59 -16.17 37.05
CA MET A 104 -67.78 -16.82 35.75
C MET A 104 -66.58 -16.60 34.82
N GLN A 105 -65.99 -15.40 34.79
CA GLN A 105 -64.77 -15.12 34.03
C GLN A 105 -63.55 -15.84 34.58
N GLY A 106 -63.40 -15.95 35.91
CA GLY A 106 -62.30 -16.70 36.55
C GLY A 106 -62.31 -18.19 36.19
N PHE A 107 -63.50 -18.79 36.03
CA PHE A 107 -63.66 -20.17 35.54
C PHE A 107 -63.35 -20.33 34.04
N GLN A 108 -63.55 -19.30 33.22
CA GLN A 108 -63.27 -19.33 31.79
C GLN A 108 -61.81 -18.97 31.45
N SER A 109 -61.18 -18.02 32.17
CA SER A 109 -59.89 -17.41 31.76
C SER A 109 -58.63 -18.19 32.16
N SER A 110 -58.70 -19.19 33.04
CA SER A 110 -57.52 -19.90 33.54
C SER A 110 -56.80 -20.68 32.43
N LYS A 111 -57.55 -21.37 31.57
CA LYS A 111 -56.99 -22.15 30.45
C LYS A 111 -56.44 -21.26 29.34
N GLU A 112 -57.09 -20.13 29.06
CA GLU A 112 -56.67 -19.20 27.99
C GLU A 112 -55.40 -18.44 28.37
N ARG A 113 -55.29 -17.94 29.61
CA ARG A 113 -54.07 -17.29 30.11
C ARG A 113 -52.88 -18.25 30.15
N GLU A 114 -53.08 -19.51 30.56
CA GLU A 114 -52.01 -20.52 30.51
C GLU A 114 -51.58 -20.84 29.07
N ALA A 115 -52.51 -20.88 28.12
CA ALA A 115 -52.20 -21.13 26.72
C ALA A 115 -51.40 -19.96 26.11
N GLU A 116 -51.75 -18.72 26.45
CA GLU A 116 -51.07 -17.52 25.97
C GLU A 116 -49.66 -17.38 26.57
N ALA A 117 -49.50 -17.64 27.88
CA ALA A 117 -48.19 -17.70 28.52
C ALA A 117 -47.28 -18.80 27.92
N LYS A 118 -47.83 -19.98 27.61
CA LYS A 118 -47.09 -21.05 26.91
C LYS A 118 -46.69 -20.65 25.48
N LYS A 119 -47.54 -19.91 24.78
CA LYS A 119 -47.25 -19.38 23.43
C LYS A 119 -46.12 -18.36 23.47
N GLN A 120 -46.15 -17.43 24.43
CA GLN A 120 -45.09 -16.45 24.63
C GLN A 120 -43.75 -17.11 25.01
N ALA A 121 -43.76 -18.02 25.99
CA ALA A 121 -42.54 -18.74 26.37
C ALA A 121 -41.92 -19.56 25.22
N LYS A 122 -42.75 -20.07 24.30
CA LYS A 122 -42.27 -20.74 23.08
C LYS A 122 -41.65 -19.75 22.09
N ALA A 123 -42.24 -18.57 21.92
CA ALA A 123 -41.69 -17.50 21.08
C ALA A 123 -40.35 -17.00 21.61
N ASP A 124 -40.26 -16.68 22.90
CA ASP A 124 -39.03 -16.22 23.56
C ASP A 124 -37.92 -17.27 23.44
N LYS A 125 -38.26 -18.56 23.59
CA LYS A 125 -37.28 -19.66 23.44
C LYS A 125 -36.73 -19.75 22.01
N LEU A 126 -37.54 -19.46 21.00
CA LEU A 126 -37.10 -19.41 19.60
C LEU A 126 -36.20 -18.19 19.36
N GLU A 127 -36.58 -17.03 19.89
CA GLU A 127 -35.79 -15.79 19.78
C GLU A 127 -34.42 -15.92 20.46
N ILE A 128 -34.37 -16.45 21.69
CA ILE A 128 -33.11 -16.73 22.41
C ILE A 128 -32.23 -17.70 21.60
N LYS A 129 -32.84 -18.69 20.93
CA LYS A 129 -32.09 -19.63 20.08
C LYS A 129 -31.48 -18.94 18.86
N GLU A 130 -32.20 -18.03 18.21
CA GLU A 130 -31.69 -17.27 17.06
C GLU A 130 -30.64 -16.25 17.49
N LEU A 131 -30.87 -15.50 18.57
CA LEU A 131 -29.88 -14.57 19.14
C LEU A 131 -28.57 -15.29 19.53
N LYS A 132 -28.66 -16.47 20.14
CA LYS A 132 -27.47 -17.30 20.45
C LYS A 132 -26.75 -17.80 19.19
N LYS A 133 -27.47 -17.98 18.07
CA LYS A 133 -26.87 -18.38 16.79
C LYS A 133 -26.18 -17.18 16.12
N GLU A 134 -26.80 -16.00 16.15
CA GLU A 134 -26.18 -14.75 15.69
C GLU A 134 -24.94 -14.38 16.49
N LEU A 135 -25.00 -14.46 17.83
CA LEU A 135 -23.85 -14.17 18.69
C LEU A 135 -22.66 -15.06 18.32
N ARG A 136 -22.89 -16.38 18.20
CA ARG A 136 -21.86 -17.34 17.78
C ARG A 136 -21.31 -17.05 16.38
N HIS A 137 -22.13 -16.52 15.48
CA HIS A 137 -21.66 -16.11 14.15
C HIS A 137 -20.78 -14.86 14.22
N LYS A 138 -21.21 -13.83 14.97
CA LYS A 138 -20.47 -12.58 15.17
C LYS A 138 -19.15 -12.80 15.91
N GLU A 139 -19.13 -13.62 16.96
CA GLU A 139 -17.91 -13.98 17.70
C GLU A 139 -16.88 -14.70 16.79
N LYS A 140 -17.33 -15.63 15.95
CA LYS A 140 -16.46 -16.30 14.97
C LYS A 140 -15.89 -15.33 13.94
N ALA A 141 -16.70 -14.41 13.43
CA ALA A 141 -16.23 -13.38 12.50
C ALA A 141 -15.21 -12.45 13.17
N LEU A 142 -15.46 -12.05 14.42
CA LEU A 142 -14.54 -11.21 15.19
C LEU A 142 -13.20 -11.91 15.46
N ALA A 143 -13.23 -13.18 15.88
CA ALA A 143 -12.02 -13.99 16.06
C ALA A 143 -11.20 -14.09 14.76
N GLU A 144 -11.86 -14.35 13.62
CA GLU A 144 -11.19 -14.41 12.31
C GLU A 144 -10.54 -13.08 11.93
N THR A 145 -11.23 -11.94 12.13
CA THR A 145 -10.68 -10.61 11.85
C THR A 145 -9.50 -10.26 12.77
N ALA A 146 -9.59 -10.59 14.05
CA ALA A 146 -8.51 -10.35 15.02
C ALA A 146 -7.26 -11.17 14.65
N ALA A 147 -7.42 -12.45 14.30
CA ALA A 147 -6.33 -13.30 13.87
C ALA A 147 -5.64 -12.78 12.59
N LEU A 148 -6.41 -12.28 11.61
CA LEU A 148 -5.84 -11.66 10.40
C LEU A 148 -5.07 -10.39 10.70
N LEU A 149 -5.56 -9.53 11.60
CA LEU A 149 -4.86 -8.31 12.00
C LEU A 149 -3.53 -8.60 12.71
N VAL A 150 -3.49 -9.63 13.55
CA VAL A 150 -2.24 -10.08 14.20
C VAL A 150 -1.26 -10.58 13.15
N LEU A 151 -1.71 -11.41 12.21
CA LEU A 151 -0.90 -11.94 11.12
C LEU A 151 -0.30 -10.83 10.25
N ARG A 152 -1.08 -9.78 9.97
CA ARG A 152 -0.64 -8.62 9.17
C ARG A 152 0.41 -7.73 9.87
N LYS A 153 0.40 -7.68 11.21
CA LYS A 153 1.36 -6.91 12.01
C LYS A 153 2.73 -7.60 12.15
N LYS A 154 2.83 -8.89 11.85
CA LYS A 154 4.11 -9.63 11.87
C LYS A 154 5.04 -9.14 10.75
N PRO A 155 6.38 -9.23 10.93
CA PRO A 155 7.36 -8.49 10.13
C PRO A 155 7.16 -8.64 8.61
N GLN A 156 6.95 -7.49 7.97
CA GLN A 156 6.61 -7.36 6.54
C GLN A 156 7.74 -7.73 5.57
N SER A 157 8.97 -7.90 6.06
CA SER A 157 10.15 -8.27 5.25
C SER A 157 10.03 -9.66 4.61
N LEU A 158 9.21 -10.55 5.17
CA LEU A 158 8.93 -11.89 4.62
C LEU A 158 7.65 -11.94 3.75
N LEU A 159 6.80 -10.93 3.87
CA LEU A 159 5.44 -10.89 3.33
C LEU A 159 5.30 -10.02 2.07
N ARG A 160 6.27 -9.14 1.76
CA ARG A 160 6.22 -8.28 0.55
C ARG A 160 7.07 -8.82 -0.60
N GLY A 161 6.53 -8.73 -1.82
CA GLY A 161 7.31 -8.83 -3.07
C GLY A 161 7.51 -10.23 -3.65
N ARG A 162 6.50 -11.11 -3.57
CA ARG A 162 6.61 -12.46 -4.15
C ARG A 162 6.33 -12.45 -5.66
N ALA A 163 7.38 -12.32 -6.45
CA ALA A 163 7.35 -12.61 -7.87
C ALA A 163 7.27 -14.12 -8.13
N ARG A 164 6.53 -14.53 -9.18
CA ARG A 164 6.44 -15.92 -9.62
C ARG A 164 7.84 -16.48 -9.92
N GLY A 165 8.20 -17.62 -9.33
CA GLY A 165 9.47 -18.32 -9.60
C GLY A 165 10.54 -18.22 -8.51
N ARG A 166 10.38 -17.35 -7.50
CA ARG A 166 11.33 -17.24 -6.37
C ARG A 166 11.55 -18.58 -5.68
N LEU A 167 12.80 -18.87 -5.31
CA LEU A 167 13.16 -19.98 -4.45
C LEU A 167 12.74 -19.64 -3.01
N THR A 168 11.89 -20.47 -2.39
CA THR A 168 11.54 -20.35 -0.97
C THR A 168 12.28 -21.45 -0.21
N SER A 169 13.18 -21.05 0.68
CA SER A 169 13.97 -21.99 1.49
C SER A 169 13.07 -22.78 2.43
N THR A 170 13.57 -23.92 2.93
CA THR A 170 12.83 -24.75 3.88
C THR A 170 12.51 -23.98 5.16
N ASP A 171 13.44 -23.17 5.67
CA ASP A 171 13.25 -22.35 6.88
C ASP A 171 12.15 -21.30 6.69
N GLU A 172 12.13 -20.65 5.51
CA GLU A 172 11.08 -19.68 5.18
C GLU A 172 9.70 -20.36 5.12
N ARG A 173 9.62 -21.58 4.58
CA ARG A 173 8.36 -22.36 4.55
C ARG A 173 7.92 -22.75 5.96
N GLN A 174 8.84 -23.18 6.82
CA GLN A 174 8.54 -23.53 8.21
C GLN A 174 7.96 -22.34 8.96
N HIS A 175 8.60 -21.18 8.83
CA HIS A 175 8.15 -19.95 9.48
C HIS A 175 6.74 -19.56 9.02
N LEU A 176 6.48 -19.55 7.71
CA LEU A 176 5.15 -19.21 7.19
C LEU A 176 4.05 -20.19 7.61
N ILE A 177 4.35 -21.48 7.62
CA ILE A 177 3.38 -22.49 8.05
C ILE A 177 3.06 -22.33 9.54
N ALA A 178 4.06 -22.00 10.37
CA ALA A 178 3.84 -21.69 11.79
C ALA A 178 2.89 -20.49 11.96
N LEU A 179 3.07 -19.42 11.19
CA LEU A 179 2.19 -18.25 11.22
C LEU A 179 0.74 -18.58 10.79
N ILE A 180 0.58 -19.40 9.75
CA ILE A 180 -0.75 -19.85 9.29
C ILE A 180 -1.42 -20.74 10.35
N HIS A 181 -0.65 -21.60 11.03
CA HIS A 181 -1.15 -22.47 12.09
C HIS A 181 -1.60 -21.66 13.31
N GLU A 182 -0.82 -20.68 13.72
CA GLU A 182 -1.18 -19.76 14.79
C GLU A 182 -2.45 -18.96 14.46
N ALA A 183 -2.56 -18.44 13.23
CA ALA A 183 -3.79 -17.77 12.79
C ALA A 183 -5.00 -18.71 12.80
N LYS A 184 -4.82 -19.98 12.41
CA LYS A 184 -5.86 -21.01 12.48
C LYS A 184 -6.28 -21.32 13.91
N GLN A 185 -5.31 -21.44 14.83
CA GLN A 185 -5.58 -21.65 16.26
C GLN A 185 -6.39 -20.48 16.85
N ASN A 186 -6.13 -19.26 16.38
CA ASN A 186 -6.88 -18.05 16.75
C ASN A 186 -8.24 -17.89 16.02
N GLY A 187 -8.73 -18.94 15.34
CA GLY A 187 -10.06 -18.95 14.73
C GLY A 187 -10.12 -18.48 13.27
N CYS A 188 -8.98 -18.20 12.62
CA CYS A 188 -8.94 -17.84 11.20
C CYS A 188 -9.13 -19.07 10.30
N ARG A 189 -9.86 -18.92 9.19
CA ARG A 189 -9.85 -19.93 8.12
C ARG A 189 -8.48 -19.98 7.46
N ILE A 190 -7.98 -21.20 7.22
CA ILE A 190 -6.66 -21.43 6.59
C ILE A 190 -6.53 -20.67 5.26
N GLU A 191 -7.58 -20.65 4.45
CA GLU A 191 -7.58 -19.95 3.15
C GLU A 191 -7.32 -18.44 3.30
N ARG A 192 -7.97 -17.78 4.27
CA ARG A 192 -7.77 -16.36 4.52
C ARG A 192 -6.38 -16.08 5.09
N ALA A 193 -5.90 -16.94 5.99
CA ALA A 193 -4.52 -16.85 6.50
C ALA A 193 -3.47 -17.04 5.39
N CYS A 194 -3.70 -17.95 4.43
CA CYS A 194 -2.84 -18.14 3.27
C CYS A 194 -2.81 -16.89 2.37
N HIS A 195 -3.98 -16.30 2.11
CA HIS A 195 -4.09 -15.08 1.31
C HIS A 195 -3.34 -13.90 1.95
N GLU A 196 -3.44 -13.74 3.26
CA GLU A 196 -2.73 -12.67 3.99
C GLU A 196 -1.21 -12.81 3.89
N VAL A 197 -0.68 -14.04 3.88
CA VAL A 197 0.75 -14.30 3.67
C VAL A 197 1.16 -14.43 2.19
N GLN A 198 0.27 -14.06 1.28
CA GLN A 198 0.48 -14.08 -0.17
C GLN A 198 0.89 -15.46 -0.73
N ILE A 199 0.29 -16.53 -0.22
CA ILE A 199 0.42 -17.88 -0.80
C ILE A 199 -0.95 -18.46 -1.12
N ASP A 200 -1.02 -19.22 -2.22
CA ASP A 200 -2.24 -19.94 -2.58
C ASP A 200 -2.45 -21.18 -1.67
N LEU A 201 -3.70 -21.56 -1.42
CA LEU A 201 -4.06 -22.72 -0.61
C LEU A 201 -3.44 -24.03 -1.14
N ARG A 202 -3.32 -24.20 -2.46
CA ARG A 202 -2.65 -25.37 -3.06
C ARG A 202 -1.16 -25.37 -2.75
N THR A 203 -0.54 -24.19 -2.72
CA THR A 203 0.88 -24.06 -2.36
C THR A 203 1.10 -24.42 -0.90
N TYR A 204 0.25 -23.96 0.01
CA TYR A 204 0.26 -24.37 1.42
C TYR A 204 0.13 -25.89 1.56
N ARG A 205 -0.86 -26.52 0.90
CA ARG A 205 -1.05 -27.99 0.95
C ARG A 205 0.14 -28.76 0.38
N ARG A 206 0.83 -28.22 -0.63
CA ARG A 206 2.05 -28.81 -1.19
C ARG A 206 3.25 -28.65 -0.26
N TRP A 207 3.35 -27.53 0.46
CA TRP A 207 4.43 -27.31 1.42
C TRP A 207 4.21 -28.06 2.72
N TYR A 208 2.97 -28.33 3.12
CA TYR A 208 2.62 -29.01 4.36
C TYR A 208 1.84 -30.30 4.10
N LEU A 209 2.56 -31.43 4.13
CA LEU A 209 2.03 -32.78 3.85
C LEU A 209 2.28 -33.68 5.05
N GLN A 210 1.25 -34.42 5.49
CA GLN A 210 1.35 -35.41 6.58
C GLN A 210 2.00 -34.86 7.86
N GLY A 211 1.71 -33.61 8.22
CA GLY A 211 2.25 -32.98 9.42
C GLY A 211 3.67 -32.41 9.27
N LYS A 212 4.32 -32.55 8.11
CA LYS A 212 5.71 -32.13 7.88
C LYS A 212 5.83 -31.08 6.77
N VAL A 213 6.72 -30.11 6.99
CA VAL A 213 7.09 -29.11 5.99
C VAL A 213 8.04 -29.72 4.96
N GLN A 214 7.67 -29.63 3.69
CA GLN A 214 8.42 -30.20 2.57
C GLN A 214 9.45 -29.20 2.03
N ALA A 215 10.68 -29.66 1.83
CA ALA A 215 11.74 -28.89 1.18
C ALA A 215 11.43 -28.59 -0.30
N ASP A 216 12.13 -27.64 -0.91
CA ASP A 216 12.03 -27.41 -2.35
C ASP A 216 12.67 -28.57 -3.10
N LYS A 217 11.90 -29.23 -3.97
CA LYS A 217 12.37 -30.36 -4.78
C LYS A 217 13.00 -29.93 -6.11
N ARG A 218 12.96 -28.63 -6.46
CA ARG A 218 13.58 -28.11 -7.70
C ARG A 218 15.08 -28.41 -7.83
N PRO A 219 15.90 -28.35 -6.75
CA PRO A 219 17.32 -28.68 -6.82
C PRO A 219 17.61 -30.18 -6.95
N THR A 220 16.76 -31.03 -6.36
CA THR A 220 16.96 -32.50 -6.31
C THR A 220 16.14 -33.27 -7.35
N CYS A 221 15.37 -32.54 -8.17
CA CYS A 221 14.58 -33.14 -9.25
C CYS A 221 15.52 -33.69 -10.33
N LEU A 222 15.53 -35.01 -10.48
CA LEU A 222 16.12 -35.68 -11.63
C LEU A 222 15.36 -35.24 -12.88
N ARG A 223 15.98 -34.37 -13.68
CA ARG A 223 15.44 -33.95 -14.98
C ARG A 223 15.92 -34.96 -16.02
N PRO A 224 15.03 -35.55 -16.83
CA PRO A 224 15.45 -36.42 -17.92
C PRO A 224 16.35 -35.62 -18.86
N GLU A 225 17.36 -36.28 -19.42
CA GLU A 225 18.18 -35.64 -20.45
C GLU A 225 17.30 -35.29 -21.64
N PRO A 226 17.42 -34.07 -22.20
CA PRO A 226 16.56 -33.66 -23.29
C PRO A 226 16.93 -34.47 -24.55
N ALA A 227 15.93 -34.91 -25.30
CA ALA A 227 16.11 -35.81 -26.45
C ALA A 227 16.99 -35.22 -27.57
N ASN A 228 17.15 -33.89 -27.61
CA ASN A 228 17.98 -33.16 -28.58
C ASN A 228 19.43 -32.95 -28.11
N LYS A 229 19.85 -33.57 -27.00
CA LYS A 229 21.23 -33.49 -26.52
C LYS A 229 22.14 -34.30 -27.44
N LEU A 230 23.14 -33.63 -28.03
CA LEU A 230 24.15 -34.30 -28.84
C LEU A 230 24.84 -35.42 -28.04
N SER A 231 24.87 -36.60 -28.65
CA SER A 231 25.59 -37.78 -28.20
C SER A 231 27.10 -37.52 -28.14
N LYS A 232 27.82 -38.42 -27.47
CA LYS A 232 29.29 -38.33 -27.42
C LYS A 232 29.91 -38.46 -28.82
N GLN A 233 29.38 -39.37 -29.64
CA GLN A 233 29.85 -39.61 -31.00
C GLN A 233 29.71 -38.35 -31.89
N GLU A 234 28.56 -37.67 -31.84
CA GLU A 234 28.36 -36.43 -32.61
C GLU A 234 29.29 -35.30 -32.16
N ARG A 235 29.56 -35.21 -30.84
CA ARG A 235 30.51 -34.22 -30.32
C ARG A 235 31.93 -34.49 -30.77
N ASP A 236 32.35 -35.76 -30.74
CA ASP A 236 33.68 -36.18 -31.18
C ASP A 236 33.85 -35.94 -32.69
N ALA A 237 32.80 -36.20 -33.49
CA ALA A 237 32.77 -35.88 -34.92
C ALA A 237 32.91 -34.38 -35.20
N ILE A 238 32.24 -33.51 -34.42
CA ILE A 238 32.41 -32.04 -34.53
C ILE A 238 33.87 -31.65 -34.29
N ILE A 239 34.50 -32.19 -33.25
CA ILE A 239 35.89 -31.90 -32.90
C ILE A 239 36.83 -32.38 -34.00
N GLU A 240 36.63 -33.60 -34.50
CA GLU A 240 37.44 -34.16 -35.58
C GLU A 240 37.38 -33.27 -36.83
N VAL A 241 36.16 -32.94 -37.29
CA VAL A 241 35.96 -32.10 -38.48
C VAL A 241 36.61 -30.73 -38.31
N CYS A 242 36.43 -30.06 -37.17
CA CYS A 242 37.03 -28.74 -36.93
C CYS A 242 38.57 -28.78 -36.92
N ASN A 243 39.18 -29.92 -36.58
CA ASN A 243 40.62 -30.09 -36.53
C ASN A 243 41.23 -30.62 -37.84
N ARG A 244 40.43 -30.91 -38.87
CA ARG A 244 40.96 -31.24 -40.20
C ARG A 244 41.73 -30.05 -40.79
N PRO A 245 42.82 -30.28 -41.55
CA PRO A 245 43.63 -29.19 -42.12
C PRO A 245 42.83 -28.17 -42.94
N GLU A 246 41.81 -28.63 -43.67
CA GLU A 246 40.91 -27.77 -44.46
C GLU A 246 40.04 -26.82 -43.61
N PHE A 247 39.74 -27.20 -42.36
CA PHE A 247 38.82 -26.45 -41.48
C PHE A 247 39.50 -25.82 -40.27
N ALA A 248 40.75 -26.19 -39.96
CA ALA A 248 41.49 -25.75 -38.76
C ALA A 248 41.52 -24.23 -38.57
N SER A 249 41.55 -23.46 -39.68
CA SER A 249 41.57 -21.99 -39.67
C SER A 249 40.22 -21.34 -40.00
N LEU A 250 39.13 -22.10 -40.16
CA LEU A 250 37.79 -21.62 -40.55
C LEU A 250 36.81 -21.61 -39.38
N PRO A 251 35.97 -20.56 -39.23
CA PRO A 251 35.05 -20.48 -38.09
C PRO A 251 33.89 -21.46 -38.31
N PRO A 252 33.17 -21.90 -37.27
CA PRO A 252 31.98 -22.74 -37.43
C PRO A 252 30.95 -22.19 -38.43
N THR A 253 30.83 -20.86 -38.55
CA THR A 253 29.98 -20.17 -39.55
C THR A 253 30.40 -20.38 -41.01
N GLN A 254 31.61 -20.88 -41.26
CA GLN A 254 32.10 -21.26 -42.59
C GLN A 254 32.15 -22.79 -42.74
N ILE A 255 32.55 -23.50 -41.67
CA ILE A 255 32.65 -24.97 -41.67
C ILE A 255 31.27 -25.59 -41.91
N VAL A 256 30.24 -25.17 -41.18
CA VAL A 256 28.90 -25.80 -41.29
C VAL A 256 28.30 -25.63 -42.70
N PRO A 257 28.28 -24.43 -43.32
CA PRO A 257 27.86 -24.31 -44.72
C PRO A 257 28.70 -25.16 -45.69
N THR A 258 30.02 -25.21 -45.51
CA THR A 258 30.89 -26.02 -46.39
C THR A 258 30.57 -27.52 -46.29
N LEU A 259 30.21 -28.02 -45.10
CA LEU A 259 29.75 -29.41 -44.93
C LEU A 259 28.38 -29.62 -45.57
N LEU A 260 27.46 -28.66 -45.42
CA LEU A 260 26.14 -28.71 -46.05
C LEU A 260 26.25 -28.76 -47.57
N ASP A 261 27.17 -27.99 -48.17
CA ASP A 261 27.47 -28.02 -49.61
C ASP A 261 28.01 -29.39 -50.07
N LYS A 262 28.73 -30.10 -49.18
CA LYS A 262 29.19 -31.49 -49.38
C LYS A 262 28.11 -32.54 -49.07
N GLY A 263 26.92 -32.13 -48.63
CA GLY A 263 25.82 -33.03 -48.24
C GLY A 263 25.96 -33.64 -46.85
N GLU A 264 26.88 -33.14 -46.02
CA GLU A 264 27.16 -33.62 -44.67
C GLU A 264 26.54 -32.70 -43.61
N TYR A 265 25.89 -33.26 -42.59
CA TYR A 265 25.36 -32.49 -41.47
C TYR A 265 25.55 -33.22 -40.14
N ILE A 266 26.21 -32.55 -39.18
CA ILE A 266 26.42 -33.08 -37.83
C ILE A 266 25.55 -32.33 -36.81
N ALA A 267 25.64 -30.99 -36.78
CA ALA A 267 24.85 -30.15 -35.88
C ALA A 267 24.83 -28.67 -36.33
N SER A 268 23.97 -27.87 -35.70
CA SER A 268 23.93 -26.41 -35.93
C SER A 268 25.23 -25.71 -35.54
N GLU A 269 25.49 -24.54 -36.13
CA GLU A 269 26.63 -23.67 -35.79
C GLU A 269 26.74 -23.38 -34.29
N SER A 270 25.60 -23.11 -33.63
CA SER A 270 25.55 -22.88 -32.18
C SER A 270 26.01 -24.09 -31.36
N SER A 271 25.80 -25.30 -31.89
CA SER A 271 26.29 -26.54 -31.27
C SER A 271 27.79 -26.69 -31.44
N TYR A 272 28.33 -26.35 -32.62
CA TYR A 272 29.78 -26.33 -32.86
C TYR A 272 30.50 -25.38 -31.88
N TYR A 273 30.01 -24.14 -31.74
CA TYR A 273 30.58 -23.19 -30.78
C TYR A 273 30.52 -23.72 -29.34
N ARG A 274 29.41 -24.34 -28.93
CA ARG A 274 29.28 -24.93 -27.59
C ARG A 274 30.27 -26.08 -27.36
N VAL A 275 30.45 -26.97 -28.33
CA VAL A 275 31.37 -28.11 -28.24
C VAL A 275 32.82 -27.64 -28.23
N LEU A 276 33.21 -26.76 -29.14
CA LEU A 276 34.56 -26.17 -29.18
C LEU A 276 34.87 -25.38 -27.91
N GLY A 277 33.89 -24.64 -27.38
CA GLY A 277 34.04 -23.91 -26.12
C GLY A 277 34.26 -24.83 -24.93
N ALA A 278 33.55 -25.96 -24.85
CA ALA A 278 33.75 -26.96 -23.81
C ALA A 278 35.12 -27.64 -23.86
N GLN A 279 35.74 -27.72 -25.05
CA GLN A 279 37.10 -28.27 -25.24
C GLN A 279 38.20 -27.21 -25.24
N GLY A 280 37.87 -25.93 -24.99
CA GLY A 280 38.84 -24.84 -24.99
C GLY A 280 39.47 -24.55 -26.36
N GLN A 281 38.83 -24.94 -27.47
CA GLN A 281 39.35 -24.76 -28.84
C GLN A 281 38.88 -23.45 -29.50
N LEU A 282 38.18 -22.57 -28.77
CA LEU A 282 37.79 -21.24 -29.24
C LEU A 282 38.91 -20.23 -28.99
N ASN A 283 39.85 -20.14 -29.93
CA ASN A 283 40.92 -19.15 -29.89
C ASN A 283 40.53 -17.87 -30.65
N ASN A 284 40.92 -16.71 -30.12
CA ASN A 284 40.80 -15.44 -30.84
C ASN A 284 41.71 -15.46 -32.08
N ARG A 285 41.12 -15.21 -33.25
CA ARG A 285 41.85 -15.23 -34.53
C ARG A 285 42.27 -13.81 -34.91
N GLY A 286 43.56 -13.62 -35.18
CA GLY A 286 44.13 -12.37 -35.69
C GLY A 286 45.19 -11.74 -34.78
N ARG A 287 45.89 -10.73 -35.31
CA ARG A 287 46.89 -9.92 -34.57
C ARG A 287 46.24 -8.85 -33.66
N GLN A 288 44.97 -9.02 -33.30
CA GLN A 288 44.24 -8.05 -32.50
C GLN A 288 44.76 -8.13 -31.06
N ARG A 289 45.30 -7.02 -30.55
CA ARG A 289 45.76 -6.94 -29.16
C ARG A 289 44.62 -7.31 -28.22
N SER A 290 44.95 -8.06 -27.17
CA SER A 290 44.01 -8.36 -26.09
C SER A 290 43.41 -7.06 -25.54
N ARG A 291 42.11 -7.07 -25.28
CA ARG A 291 41.39 -5.91 -24.74
C ARG A 291 42.02 -5.54 -23.40
N GLN A 292 42.76 -4.44 -23.38
CA GLN A 292 43.32 -3.90 -22.14
C GLN A 292 42.19 -3.39 -21.25
N LYS A 293 42.29 -3.64 -19.93
CA LYS A 293 41.39 -3.03 -18.95
C LYS A 293 41.61 -1.52 -19.01
N GLN A 294 40.64 -0.80 -19.55
CA GLN A 294 40.68 0.67 -19.56
C GLN A 294 40.52 1.18 -18.12
N VAL A 295 41.38 2.11 -17.72
CA VAL A 295 41.24 2.85 -16.46
C VAL A 295 39.92 3.62 -16.49
N LYS A 296 39.20 3.66 -15.36
CA LYS A 296 37.97 4.44 -15.25
C LYS A 296 38.29 5.93 -15.38
N PRO A 297 37.53 6.71 -16.16
CA PRO A 297 37.75 8.16 -16.27
C PRO A 297 37.51 8.85 -14.93
N THR A 298 38.25 9.92 -14.65
CA THR A 298 38.00 10.76 -13.48
C THR A 298 36.62 11.42 -13.61
N THR A 299 35.78 11.21 -12.60
CA THR A 299 34.41 11.75 -12.56
C THR A 299 34.39 13.04 -11.77
N TYR A 300 33.74 14.08 -12.30
CA TYR A 300 33.47 15.32 -11.57
C TYR A 300 31.99 15.68 -11.68
N THR A 301 31.46 16.30 -10.63
CA THR A 301 30.07 16.74 -10.57
C THR A 301 30.04 18.24 -10.36
N ALA A 302 29.37 18.96 -11.25
CA ALA A 302 29.07 20.37 -11.10
C ALA A 302 27.64 20.54 -10.55
N THR A 303 27.54 21.07 -9.34
CA THR A 303 26.29 21.46 -8.67
C THR A 303 25.92 22.92 -8.93
N GLY A 304 26.85 23.72 -9.44
CA GLY A 304 26.66 25.12 -9.79
C GLY A 304 27.63 25.60 -10.87
N SER A 305 27.45 26.85 -11.30
CA SER A 305 28.35 27.53 -12.23
C SER A 305 29.77 27.67 -11.67
N ASN A 306 30.77 27.73 -12.55
CA ASN A 306 32.17 28.01 -12.18
C ASN A 306 32.85 26.93 -11.31
N GLN A 307 32.35 25.69 -11.36
CA GLN A 307 32.94 24.56 -10.63
C GLN A 307 33.73 23.61 -11.54
N VAL A 308 33.20 23.31 -12.72
CA VAL A 308 33.83 22.41 -13.69
C VAL A 308 33.71 23.01 -15.08
N TYR A 309 34.85 23.34 -15.67
CA TYR A 309 34.96 23.75 -17.05
C TYR A 309 35.48 22.60 -17.90
N THR A 310 35.07 22.59 -19.15
CA THR A 310 35.79 21.87 -20.19
C THR A 310 36.34 22.85 -21.22
N TRP A 311 37.46 22.52 -21.84
CA TRP A 311 38.01 23.30 -22.92
C TRP A 311 38.60 22.42 -24.01
N ASP A 312 38.58 22.95 -25.23
CA ASP A 312 39.22 22.32 -26.39
C ASP A 312 39.49 23.38 -27.47
N ILE A 313 40.22 22.99 -28.52
CA ILE A 313 40.60 23.83 -29.65
C ILE A 313 40.02 23.23 -30.92
N THR A 314 39.41 24.07 -31.77
CA THR A 314 38.92 23.63 -33.08
C THR A 314 39.44 24.52 -34.21
N TYR A 315 39.62 23.90 -35.37
CA TYR A 315 40.03 24.60 -36.58
C TYR A 315 38.86 25.41 -37.17
N LEU A 316 39.17 26.66 -37.51
CA LEU A 316 38.35 27.51 -38.36
C LEU A 316 38.96 27.55 -39.77
N PRO A 317 38.13 27.44 -40.83
CA PRO A 317 38.61 27.48 -42.20
C PRO A 317 39.10 28.89 -42.58
N SER A 318 40.24 28.99 -43.26
CA SER A 318 40.69 30.22 -43.93
C SER A 318 40.36 30.16 -45.42
N LYS A 319 40.25 31.32 -46.08
CA LYS A 319 40.21 31.41 -47.55
C LYS A 319 41.50 30.89 -48.20
N VAL A 320 42.62 30.92 -47.47
CA VAL A 320 43.91 30.41 -47.95
C VAL A 320 44.02 28.92 -47.67
N ARG A 321 44.18 28.12 -48.73
CA ARG A 321 44.30 26.65 -48.61
C ARG A 321 45.55 26.27 -47.80
N GLY A 322 45.36 25.44 -46.78
CA GLY A 322 46.44 25.00 -45.88
C GLY A 322 46.71 25.93 -44.71
N GLN A 323 46.05 27.09 -44.65
CA GLN A 323 46.03 27.95 -43.47
C GLN A 323 44.74 27.73 -42.68
N HIS A 324 44.85 27.72 -41.35
CA HIS A 324 43.72 27.59 -40.45
C HIS A 324 43.86 28.60 -39.31
N TYR A 325 42.73 29.05 -38.77
CA TYR A 325 42.70 29.73 -37.49
C TYR A 325 42.26 28.74 -36.41
N TYR A 326 42.62 29.03 -35.16
CA TYR A 326 42.44 28.15 -34.03
C TYR A 326 41.51 28.83 -33.04
N LEU A 327 40.30 28.29 -32.90
CA LEU A 327 39.31 28.74 -31.94
C LEU A 327 39.48 27.94 -30.65
N TYR A 328 39.90 28.66 -29.60
CA TYR A 328 39.98 28.15 -28.25
C TYR A 328 38.65 28.43 -27.56
N VAL A 329 38.06 27.44 -26.90
CA VAL A 329 36.79 27.60 -26.18
C VAL A 329 36.87 26.93 -24.82
N ILE A 330 36.38 27.63 -23.80
CA ILE A 330 36.14 27.15 -22.45
C ILE A 330 34.64 27.23 -22.19
N GLU A 331 34.02 26.09 -21.88
CA GLU A 331 32.60 25.94 -21.58
C GLU A 331 32.42 25.50 -20.12
N ASP A 332 31.49 26.14 -19.42
CA ASP A 332 31.00 25.66 -18.12
C ASP A 332 30.02 24.50 -18.31
N ILE A 333 30.32 23.32 -17.79
CA ILE A 333 29.49 22.12 -18.02
C ILE A 333 28.11 22.25 -17.37
N TYR A 334 28.01 22.98 -16.26
CA TYR A 334 26.77 23.16 -15.52
C TYR A 334 25.79 23.97 -16.35
N SER A 335 26.20 25.18 -16.74
CA SER A 335 25.34 26.12 -17.43
C SER A 335 25.35 26.00 -18.95
N ARG A 336 26.31 25.27 -19.53
CA ARG A 336 26.65 25.26 -20.97
C ARG A 336 27.14 26.59 -21.50
N LYS A 337 27.44 27.56 -20.63
CA LYS A 337 27.87 28.90 -21.04
C LYS A 337 29.29 28.83 -21.57
N ILE A 338 29.54 29.50 -22.70
CA ILE A 338 30.90 29.77 -23.16
C ILE A 338 31.46 30.86 -22.25
N VAL A 339 32.34 30.45 -21.34
CA VAL A 339 32.95 31.32 -20.31
C VAL A 339 34.30 31.89 -20.75
N GLY A 340 34.92 31.32 -21.78
CA GLY A 340 36.16 31.82 -22.37
C GLY A 340 36.23 31.45 -23.84
N TYR A 341 36.68 32.37 -24.69
CA TYR A 341 36.96 32.06 -26.08
C TYR A 341 38.00 33.03 -26.66
N GLU A 342 38.75 32.58 -27.66
CA GLU A 342 39.65 33.44 -28.44
C GLU A 342 40.04 32.76 -29.76
N VAL A 343 40.38 33.55 -30.78
CA VAL A 343 40.89 33.03 -32.05
C VAL A 343 42.33 33.46 -32.28
N TYR A 344 43.17 32.51 -32.70
CA TYR A 344 44.59 32.71 -32.96
C TYR A 344 45.03 32.08 -34.28
N GLU A 345 46.19 32.51 -34.80
CA GLU A 345 46.81 31.94 -36.01
C GLU A 345 47.67 30.71 -35.73
N ARG A 346 47.96 30.41 -34.46
CA ARG A 346 48.79 29.29 -34.03
C ARG A 346 48.28 28.70 -32.72
N GLU A 347 48.56 27.42 -32.52
CA GLU A 347 48.34 26.78 -31.23
C GLU A 347 49.56 26.93 -30.32
N CYS A 348 49.37 27.53 -29.14
CA CYS A 348 50.42 27.64 -28.13
C CYS A 348 49.83 27.56 -26.71
N GLY A 349 50.60 26.98 -25.78
CA GLY A 349 50.26 26.92 -24.35
C GLY A 349 50.20 28.29 -23.67
N GLU A 350 51.01 29.24 -24.10
CA GLU A 350 51.00 30.61 -23.57
C GLU A 350 49.67 31.34 -23.89
N LEU A 351 49.15 31.14 -25.10
CA LEU A 351 47.87 31.71 -25.52
C LEU A 351 46.72 31.09 -24.71
N ALA A 352 46.78 29.78 -24.44
CA ALA A 352 45.85 29.10 -23.55
C ALA A 352 45.89 29.68 -22.12
N SER A 353 47.09 29.91 -21.58
CA SER A 353 47.29 30.50 -20.25
C SER A 353 46.67 31.90 -20.14
N GLN A 354 46.90 32.75 -21.14
CA GLN A 354 46.33 34.10 -21.20
C GLN A 354 44.80 34.07 -21.31
N LEU A 355 44.24 33.18 -22.13
CA LEU A 355 42.79 32.99 -22.23
C LEU A 355 42.20 32.54 -20.89
N LEU A 356 42.80 31.55 -20.24
CA LEU A 356 42.33 31.04 -18.95
C LEU A 356 42.34 32.13 -17.88
N GLN A 357 43.43 32.88 -17.76
CA GLN A 357 43.53 33.98 -16.80
C GLN A 357 42.44 35.05 -17.02
N ARG A 358 42.25 35.50 -18.27
CA ARG A 358 41.18 36.46 -18.62
C ARG A 358 39.79 35.90 -18.30
N THR A 359 39.58 34.61 -18.56
CA THR A 359 38.31 33.93 -18.28
C THR A 359 37.98 33.94 -16.80
N LEU A 360 38.92 33.57 -15.93
CA LEU A 360 38.70 33.59 -14.48
C LEU A 360 38.40 34.99 -13.94
N MET A 361 39.12 36.00 -14.45
CA MET A 361 38.89 37.39 -14.04
C MET A 361 37.50 37.87 -14.47
N ARG A 362 37.07 37.54 -15.69
CA ARG A 362 35.75 37.92 -16.22
C ARG A 362 34.61 37.24 -15.47
N GLU A 363 34.77 35.95 -15.15
CA GLU A 363 33.76 35.16 -14.43
C GLU A 363 33.86 35.34 -12.89
N GLN A 364 34.81 36.15 -12.42
CA GLN A 364 35.04 36.45 -11.00
C GLN A 364 35.20 35.20 -10.12
N CYS A 365 35.77 34.13 -10.68
CA CYS A 365 35.97 32.84 -9.99
C CYS A 365 37.43 32.57 -9.63
N PHE A 366 38.24 33.62 -9.51
CA PHE A 366 39.62 33.52 -9.02
C PHE A 366 39.63 33.00 -7.57
N ASN A 367 40.58 32.11 -7.23
CA ASN A 367 40.68 31.41 -5.93
C ASN A 367 39.50 30.50 -5.54
N GLN A 368 38.58 30.18 -6.46
CA GLN A 368 37.55 29.18 -6.22
C GLN A 368 38.04 27.80 -6.68
N PRO A 369 37.64 26.70 -6.01
CA PRO A 369 37.99 25.36 -6.46
C PRO A 369 37.33 25.08 -7.82
N LEU A 370 38.12 25.22 -8.88
CA LEU A 370 37.71 25.00 -10.26
C LEU A 370 38.46 23.81 -10.84
N VAL A 371 37.72 22.93 -11.51
CA VAL A 371 38.28 21.84 -12.30
C VAL A 371 38.25 22.24 -13.76
N LEU A 372 39.40 22.14 -14.45
CA LEU A 372 39.47 22.30 -15.89
C LEU A 372 39.73 20.94 -16.55
N HIS A 373 38.71 20.42 -17.23
CA HIS A 373 38.78 19.19 -18.00
C HIS A 373 39.19 19.44 -19.45
N SER A 374 40.05 18.58 -19.98
CA SER A 374 40.77 18.86 -21.20
C SER A 374 41.17 17.59 -21.94
N ASP A 375 41.35 17.72 -23.25
CA ASP A 375 41.86 16.61 -24.05
C ASP A 375 43.39 16.50 -24.02
N ASN A 376 43.90 15.39 -24.55
CA ASN A 376 45.32 15.07 -24.53
C ASN A 376 46.16 15.81 -25.60
N GLY A 377 45.64 16.91 -26.15
CA GLY A 377 46.27 17.72 -27.20
C GLY A 377 47.60 18.34 -26.78
N ALA A 378 48.43 18.72 -27.76
CA ALA A 378 49.75 19.28 -27.49
C ALA A 378 49.71 20.59 -26.68
N PRO A 379 48.81 21.56 -26.94
CA PRO A 379 48.69 22.78 -26.13
C PRO A 379 48.27 22.49 -24.69
N MET A 380 47.37 21.53 -24.52
CA MET A 380 46.81 21.09 -23.23
C MET A 380 47.89 20.49 -22.32
N LYS A 381 48.91 19.87 -22.92
CA LYS A 381 50.03 19.24 -22.20
C LYS A 381 51.24 20.13 -21.98
N SER A 382 51.21 21.36 -22.48
CA SER A 382 52.35 22.28 -22.37
C SER A 382 52.70 22.58 -20.90
N LEU A 383 54.00 22.66 -20.60
CA LEU A 383 54.49 22.97 -19.26
C LEU A 383 54.04 24.35 -18.81
N THR A 384 54.06 25.33 -19.71
CA THR A 384 53.60 26.71 -19.46
C THR A 384 52.14 26.76 -19.01
N PHE A 385 51.27 25.97 -19.64
CA PHE A 385 49.85 25.93 -19.28
C PHE A 385 49.64 25.25 -17.93
N LYS A 386 50.32 24.14 -17.67
CA LYS A 386 50.26 23.44 -16.37
C LYS A 386 50.74 24.34 -15.23
N ALA A 387 51.89 24.98 -15.38
CA ALA A 387 52.41 25.90 -14.37
C ALA A 387 51.43 27.05 -14.09
N LYS A 388 50.74 27.57 -15.12
CA LYS A 388 49.74 28.61 -14.93
C LYS A 388 48.47 28.09 -14.23
N MET A 389 48.02 26.88 -14.54
CA MET A 389 46.90 26.27 -13.82
C MET A 389 47.23 26.09 -12.34
N ASP A 390 48.43 25.62 -12.02
CA ASP A 390 48.90 25.45 -10.64
C ASP A 390 48.97 26.81 -9.91
N GLU A 391 49.51 27.86 -10.56
CA GLU A 391 49.54 29.23 -10.04
C GLU A 391 48.13 29.78 -9.73
N LEU A 392 47.15 29.45 -10.58
CA LEU A 392 45.76 29.89 -10.45
C LEU A 392 44.92 28.99 -9.51
N GLY A 393 45.51 27.93 -8.93
CA GLY A 393 44.82 27.00 -8.04
C GLY A 393 43.79 26.11 -8.76
N ILE A 394 43.93 25.88 -10.07
CA ILE A 394 43.01 25.08 -10.87
C ILE A 394 43.40 23.60 -10.83
N THR A 395 42.42 22.73 -10.57
CA THR A 395 42.62 21.29 -10.66
C THR A 395 42.53 20.83 -12.12
N SER A 396 43.61 20.28 -12.65
CA SER A 396 43.62 19.74 -14.01
C SER A 396 42.98 18.35 -14.09
N SER A 397 42.14 18.15 -15.10
CA SER A 397 41.56 16.87 -15.47
C SER A 397 41.79 16.58 -16.96
N TYR A 398 42.13 15.34 -17.30
CA TYR A 398 42.41 14.94 -18.68
C TYR A 398 41.58 13.73 -19.11
N SER A 399 41.15 13.71 -20.37
CA SER A 399 40.57 12.53 -21.00
C SER A 399 41.53 11.34 -21.01
N ARG A 400 41.01 10.13 -21.21
CA ARG A 400 41.88 8.95 -21.37
C ARG A 400 42.68 9.05 -22.67
N PRO A 401 43.93 8.55 -22.70
CA PRO A 401 44.70 8.53 -23.92
C PRO A 401 43.95 7.81 -25.06
N ARG A 402 43.74 8.51 -26.19
CA ARG A 402 43.11 8.00 -27.42
C ARG A 402 41.61 7.68 -27.31
N VAL A 403 40.88 8.41 -26.45
CA VAL A 403 39.41 8.38 -26.38
C VAL A 403 38.90 9.82 -26.51
N SER A 404 38.31 10.17 -27.66
CA SER A 404 37.65 11.47 -27.90
C SER A 404 36.36 11.62 -27.09
N ASP A 405 35.69 10.51 -26.80
CA ASP A 405 34.37 10.49 -26.15
C ASP A 405 34.35 11.02 -24.70
N ASP A 406 35.51 11.28 -24.10
CA ASP A 406 35.62 11.72 -22.70
C ASP A 406 35.44 13.26 -22.55
N ASN A 407 35.38 14.03 -23.65
CA ASN A 407 35.04 15.48 -23.65
C ASN A 407 33.74 15.83 -24.43
N PRO A 408 32.58 15.22 -24.09
CA PRO A 408 31.37 15.32 -24.91
C PRO A 408 30.71 16.70 -24.90
N TYR A 409 31.10 17.57 -23.96
CA TYR A 409 30.47 18.88 -23.76
C TYR A 409 30.90 19.85 -24.87
N VAL A 410 32.20 20.12 -24.96
CA VAL A 410 32.77 21.03 -25.97
C VAL A 410 32.67 20.45 -27.37
N GLU A 411 32.73 19.13 -27.56
CA GLU A 411 32.47 18.50 -28.86
C GLU A 411 31.05 18.80 -29.39
N SER A 412 30.04 18.70 -28.52
CA SER A 412 28.66 19.07 -28.85
C SER A 412 28.54 20.57 -29.18
N LEU A 413 29.31 21.41 -28.48
CA LEU A 413 29.36 22.83 -28.76
C LEU A 413 29.99 23.12 -30.13
N PHE A 414 31.12 22.49 -30.48
CA PHE A 414 31.74 22.66 -31.79
C PHE A 414 30.87 22.20 -32.94
N ARG A 415 30.06 21.15 -32.72
CA ARG A 415 29.02 20.79 -33.69
C ARG A 415 28.03 21.93 -33.88
N THR A 416 27.59 22.56 -32.79
CA THR A 416 26.66 23.71 -32.86
C THR A 416 27.28 24.88 -33.61
N VAL A 417 28.56 25.20 -33.34
CA VAL A 417 29.33 26.23 -34.06
C VAL A 417 29.33 25.98 -35.57
N LYS A 418 29.70 24.76 -36.00
CA LYS A 418 29.94 24.41 -37.41
C LYS A 418 28.66 24.17 -38.23
N TYR A 419 27.54 23.87 -37.58
CA TYR A 419 26.26 23.59 -38.24
C TYR A 419 25.32 24.81 -38.29
N MET A 420 25.74 25.94 -37.73
CA MET A 420 24.94 27.15 -37.74
C MET A 420 24.82 27.71 -39.18
N PRO A 421 23.65 28.25 -39.58
CA PRO A 421 23.42 28.66 -40.97
C PRO A 421 24.40 29.70 -41.53
N ASN A 422 24.94 30.56 -40.68
CA ASN A 422 25.90 31.62 -41.04
C ASN A 422 27.37 31.17 -40.94
N TRP A 423 27.64 29.87 -40.78
CA TRP A 423 28.99 29.32 -40.76
C TRP A 423 29.69 29.56 -42.11
N PRO A 424 30.87 30.21 -42.14
CA PRO A 424 31.56 30.52 -43.39
C PRO A 424 32.27 29.29 -43.94
N THR A 425 31.52 28.47 -44.67
CA THR A 425 32.00 27.25 -45.33
C THR A 425 33.14 27.50 -46.33
N LYS A 426 33.19 28.70 -46.93
CA LYS A 426 34.27 29.13 -47.85
C LYS A 426 35.51 29.69 -47.12
N GLY A 427 35.51 29.71 -45.80
CA GLY A 427 36.60 30.23 -44.98
C GLY A 427 36.48 31.71 -44.63
N PHE A 428 37.15 32.08 -43.54
CA PHE A 428 37.30 33.46 -43.06
C PHE A 428 38.36 34.21 -43.89
N GLU A 429 38.17 35.53 -44.04
CA GLU A 429 39.06 36.37 -44.86
C GLU A 429 40.39 36.65 -44.18
N ASN A 430 40.32 36.94 -42.89
CA ASN A 430 41.44 37.28 -42.02
C ASN A 430 41.08 36.93 -40.55
N LEU A 431 42.06 37.03 -39.66
CA LEU A 431 41.91 36.72 -38.25
C LEU A 431 40.80 37.57 -37.59
N GLU A 432 40.74 38.87 -37.90
CA GLU A 432 39.77 39.82 -37.36
C GLU A 432 38.34 39.44 -37.73
N SER A 433 38.09 39.04 -38.98
CA SER A 433 36.79 38.55 -39.43
C SER A 433 36.35 37.29 -38.68
N SER A 434 37.30 36.40 -38.37
CA SER A 434 37.03 35.20 -37.59
C SER A 434 36.72 35.52 -36.12
N ARG A 435 37.45 36.48 -35.52
CA ARG A 435 37.19 36.97 -34.16
C ARG A 435 35.81 37.61 -34.04
N GLY A 436 35.47 38.53 -34.95
CA GLY A 436 34.17 39.21 -34.93
C GLY A 436 32.99 38.24 -35.12
N TRP A 437 33.15 37.24 -35.98
CA TRP A 437 32.13 36.20 -36.14
C TRP A 437 31.98 35.34 -34.88
N VAL A 438 33.09 34.92 -34.28
CA VAL A 438 33.07 34.10 -33.05
C VAL A 438 32.46 34.91 -31.89
N GLU A 439 32.80 36.19 -31.75
CA GLU A 439 32.21 37.07 -30.74
C GLU A 439 30.69 37.16 -30.91
N ALA A 440 30.20 37.41 -32.13
CA ALA A 440 28.77 37.45 -32.43
C ALA A 440 28.09 36.09 -32.14
N PHE A 441 28.74 34.98 -32.50
CA PHE A 441 28.26 33.64 -32.18
C PHE A 441 28.15 33.41 -30.68
N VAL A 442 29.20 33.72 -29.92
CA VAL A 442 29.23 33.49 -28.47
C VAL A 442 28.17 34.34 -27.77
N HIS A 443 27.98 35.59 -28.22
CA HIS A 443 26.90 36.44 -27.73
C HIS A 443 25.55 35.75 -27.92
N TRP A 444 25.19 35.43 -29.17
CA TRP A 444 23.94 34.74 -29.50
C TRP A 444 23.78 33.41 -28.73
N TYR A 445 24.82 32.59 -28.68
CA TYR A 445 24.77 31.29 -28.01
C TYR A 445 24.52 31.43 -26.51
N ASN A 446 25.16 32.39 -25.85
CA ASN A 446 25.00 32.59 -24.43
C ASN A 446 23.67 33.29 -24.07
N THR A 447 23.21 34.26 -24.86
CA THR A 447 22.10 35.17 -24.47
C THR A 447 20.76 34.85 -25.14
N GLU A 448 20.76 34.22 -26.32
CA GLU A 448 19.55 34.02 -27.13
C GLU A 448 19.24 32.54 -27.37
N HIS A 449 20.26 31.73 -27.64
CA HIS A 449 20.10 30.32 -27.98
C HIS A 449 19.44 29.53 -26.84
N LYS A 450 18.27 28.95 -27.11
CA LYS A 450 17.55 28.12 -26.15
C LYS A 450 18.10 26.70 -26.17
N HIS A 451 18.99 26.41 -25.22
CA HIS A 451 19.74 25.16 -25.21
C HIS A 451 18.89 23.96 -24.78
N SER A 452 18.83 22.92 -25.62
CA SER A 452 17.90 21.79 -25.43
C SER A 452 18.16 21.00 -24.14
N LYS A 453 19.43 20.83 -23.76
CA LYS A 453 19.83 20.15 -22.51
C LYS A 453 19.56 20.96 -21.24
N LEU A 454 19.17 22.23 -21.36
CA LEU A 454 18.81 23.11 -20.24
C LEU A 454 17.30 23.37 -20.20
N ASN A 455 16.50 22.46 -20.75
CA ASN A 455 15.06 22.68 -20.94
C ASN A 455 14.75 24.01 -21.63
N TYR A 456 15.59 24.38 -22.61
CA TYR A 456 15.41 25.54 -23.48
C TYR A 456 15.51 26.88 -22.72
N VAL A 457 16.25 26.91 -21.62
CA VAL A 457 16.79 28.13 -21.02
C VAL A 457 18.12 28.45 -21.72
N THR A 458 18.51 29.72 -21.77
CA THR A 458 19.80 30.11 -22.35
C THR A 458 20.94 29.72 -21.40
N PRO A 459 22.14 29.48 -21.93
CA PRO A 459 23.30 29.23 -21.09
C PRO A 459 23.54 30.32 -20.05
N LEU A 460 23.40 31.60 -20.41
CA LEU A 460 23.58 32.71 -19.47
C LEU A 460 22.48 32.78 -18.41
N GLU A 461 21.21 32.53 -18.77
CA GLU A 461 20.12 32.48 -17.79
C GLU A 461 20.36 31.38 -16.74
N ARG A 462 20.80 30.18 -17.15
CA ARG A 462 21.15 29.11 -16.22
C ARG A 462 22.37 29.43 -15.38
N HIS A 463 23.40 30.00 -15.99
CA HIS A 463 24.63 30.40 -15.30
C HIS A 463 24.36 31.40 -14.17
N ASN A 464 23.40 32.30 -14.36
CA ASN A 464 22.99 33.28 -13.37
C ASN A 464 21.91 32.78 -12.40
N GLY A 465 21.54 31.50 -12.43
CA GLY A 465 20.53 30.90 -11.55
C GLY A 465 19.08 31.35 -11.82
N LYS A 466 18.77 31.83 -13.04
CA LYS A 466 17.43 32.32 -13.41
C LYS A 466 16.53 31.23 -14.02
N ASP A 467 17.06 30.03 -14.21
CA ASP A 467 16.37 28.94 -14.90
C ASP A 467 15.13 28.45 -14.15
N GLU A 468 15.18 28.38 -12.81
CA GLU A 468 14.04 27.98 -11.99
C GLU A 468 12.81 28.88 -12.19
N GLU A 469 13.00 30.19 -12.11
CA GLU A 469 11.93 31.15 -12.27
C GLU A 469 11.34 31.13 -13.69
N ILE A 470 12.20 31.04 -14.71
CA ILE A 470 11.79 30.98 -16.12
C ILE A 470 10.99 29.71 -16.40
N LEU A 471 11.47 28.57 -15.91
CA LEU A 471 10.84 27.27 -16.14
C LEU A 471 9.51 27.15 -15.39
N LYS A 472 9.42 27.70 -14.17
CA LYS A 472 8.16 27.80 -13.44
C LYS A 472 7.12 28.62 -14.21
N ARG A 473 7.48 29.80 -14.69
CA ARG A 473 6.58 30.64 -15.53
C ARG A 473 6.12 29.90 -16.79
N ARG A 474 7.01 29.16 -17.46
CA ARG A 474 6.66 28.35 -18.63
C ARG A 474 5.70 27.20 -18.29
N ALA A 475 5.89 26.54 -17.14
CA ALA A 475 4.99 25.50 -16.68
C ALA A 475 3.57 26.07 -16.45
N GLU A 476 3.45 27.23 -15.83
CA GLU A 476 2.16 27.93 -15.61
C GLU A 476 1.44 28.23 -16.94
N VAL A 477 2.16 28.75 -17.94
CA VAL A 477 1.62 28.99 -19.28
C VAL A 477 1.13 27.70 -19.94
N LEU A 478 1.90 26.63 -19.88
CA LEU A 478 1.54 25.34 -20.48
C LEU A 478 0.33 24.69 -19.77
N LEU A 479 0.26 24.80 -18.44
CA LEU A 479 -0.89 24.31 -17.67
C LEU A 479 -2.15 25.10 -17.97
N ALA A 480 -2.06 26.44 -18.06
CA ALA A 480 -3.18 27.28 -18.47
C ALA A 480 -3.66 26.95 -19.90
N ALA A 481 -2.72 26.75 -20.83
CA ALA A 481 -3.04 26.34 -22.20
C ALA A 481 -3.71 24.96 -22.25
N LYS A 482 -3.20 23.99 -21.48
CA LYS A 482 -3.77 22.64 -21.36
C LYS A 482 -5.18 22.67 -20.79
N LYS A 483 -5.44 23.50 -19.77
CA LYS A 483 -6.77 23.71 -19.19
C LYS A 483 -7.76 24.27 -20.21
N ARG A 484 -7.31 25.15 -21.12
CA ARG A 484 -8.17 25.78 -22.13
C ARG A 484 -8.59 24.84 -23.26
N LYS A 485 -7.74 23.90 -23.68
CA LYS A 485 -8.02 22.97 -24.80
C LYS A 485 -7.49 21.56 -24.52
N PRO A 486 -8.05 20.82 -23.55
CA PRO A 486 -7.48 19.56 -23.09
C PRO A 486 -7.31 18.52 -24.20
N GLU A 487 -8.14 18.54 -25.26
CA GLU A 487 -8.04 17.62 -26.39
C GLU A 487 -6.71 17.68 -27.17
N ARG A 488 -5.93 18.76 -27.03
CA ARG A 488 -4.59 18.88 -27.67
C ARG A 488 -3.46 18.24 -26.87
N TRP A 489 -3.71 17.79 -25.64
CA TRP A 489 -2.68 17.22 -24.76
C TRP A 489 -2.96 15.74 -24.46
N PRO A 490 -2.27 14.81 -25.14
CA PRO A 490 -2.42 13.37 -24.88
C PRO A 490 -1.82 12.92 -23.53
N GLY A 491 -1.02 13.78 -22.88
CA GLY A 491 -0.34 13.47 -21.63
C GLY A 491 0.03 14.73 -20.84
N ASP A 492 1.06 14.64 -20.00
CA ASP A 492 1.55 15.77 -19.22
C ASP A 492 2.19 16.87 -20.07
N ILE A 493 2.30 18.06 -19.47
CA ILE A 493 3.02 19.16 -20.11
C ILE A 493 4.50 18.80 -20.29
N ARG A 494 5.16 19.53 -21.20
CA ARG A 494 6.60 19.44 -21.39
C ARG A 494 7.35 19.58 -20.05
N ASN A 495 8.47 18.88 -19.91
CA ASN A 495 9.34 19.04 -18.74
C ASN A 495 9.84 20.49 -18.61
N CYS A 496 9.39 21.15 -17.55
CA CYS A 496 9.79 22.50 -17.14
C CYS A 496 10.37 22.48 -15.73
N LYS A 497 11.10 21.43 -15.37
CA LYS A 497 11.87 21.38 -14.12
C LYS A 497 13.30 21.87 -14.36
N PRO A 498 13.94 22.55 -13.39
CA PRO A 498 15.35 22.89 -13.45
C PRO A 498 16.19 21.64 -13.68
N VAL A 499 17.30 21.81 -14.40
CA VAL A 499 18.27 20.72 -14.55
C VAL A 499 19.15 20.73 -13.31
N GLY A 500 19.27 19.59 -12.63
CA GLY A 500 20.11 19.45 -11.46
C GLY A 500 21.60 19.32 -11.81
N ASP A 501 22.31 18.58 -10.97
CA ASP A 501 23.74 18.35 -11.07
C ASP A 501 24.15 17.78 -12.43
N VAL A 502 25.32 18.20 -12.90
CA VAL A 502 25.87 17.81 -14.20
C VAL A 502 27.18 17.05 -13.99
N HIS A 503 27.25 15.84 -14.53
CA HIS A 503 28.40 14.96 -14.35
C HIS A 503 29.29 14.94 -15.59
N LEU A 504 30.59 15.16 -15.37
CA LEU A 504 31.64 14.82 -16.31
C LEU A 504 32.04 13.36 -16.07
N ASN A 505 31.85 12.51 -17.09
CA ASN A 505 32.13 11.07 -17.06
C ASN A 505 31.42 10.30 -15.93
N PRO A 506 30.07 10.22 -15.93
CA PRO A 506 29.31 9.61 -14.82
C PRO A 506 29.71 8.14 -14.59
N GLU A 507 29.93 7.77 -13.33
CA GLU A 507 30.06 6.37 -12.94
C GLU A 507 28.74 5.64 -13.23
N ARG A 508 28.81 4.51 -13.94
CA ARG A 508 27.64 3.64 -14.06
C ARG A 508 27.33 3.07 -12.68
N GLU A 509 26.17 3.40 -12.12
CA GLU A 509 25.65 2.71 -10.94
C GLU A 509 25.70 1.20 -11.21
N ALA A 510 26.27 0.45 -10.27
CA ALA A 510 26.34 -1.00 -10.36
C ALA A 510 24.90 -1.54 -10.36
N ALA A 511 24.50 -2.12 -11.49
CA ALA A 511 23.19 -2.73 -11.70
C ALA A 511 22.96 -3.98 -10.84
#